data_AF-A0A645FXD9-F1
#
_entry.id   AF-A0A645FXD9-F1
#
_cell.length_a   1.000
_cell.length_b   1.000
_cell.length_c   1.000
_cell.angle_alpha   90.00
_cell.angle_beta   90.00
_cell.angle_gamma   90.00
#
_symmetry.space_group_name_H-M   'P 1'
#
loop_
_entity.id
_entity.type
_entity.pdbx_description
1 polymer ?
#
loop_
_entity_poly.entity_id
_entity_poly.type
_entity_poly.pdbx_seq_one_letter_code
_entity_poly.pdbx_strand_id
1 'polypeptide(L)'
;MVLWRMKEFYGFDMTWDEFQSEIRRSTEPGGQQGELVEKKYEKGMLRPDGSPGVATPSGRIEFWCESLAAFGYDPLPDFEEPAESPISTPELAEEYPLIVVTGIRIYSFFHSAWTNTPAQRKMYPDPFVMIHPNDARKYGISDGEWMTVESRVGHMISKAYVTREIKEGAIGVPRPGWRDECKELGLPGYGWDKANGNVLIPSTPAEPGYGATPMRSSLVKVYPGRGDL
;
A
#
# COMPACT_ATOMS: atom_id res chain seq x y z
N MET A 1 -6.66 16.07 9.63
CA MET A 1 -5.91 17.26 9.18
C MET A 1 -5.58 18.05 10.44
N VAL A 2 -4.32 18.46 10.68
CA VAL A 2 -3.92 19.09 11.95
C VAL A 2 -4.17 20.61 11.87
N LEU A 3 -4.79 21.23 12.88
CA LEU A 3 -5.23 22.64 12.84
C LEU A 3 -4.12 23.64 12.49
N TRP A 4 -2.88 23.41 12.93
CA TRP A 4 -1.76 24.29 12.59
C TRP A 4 -1.51 24.37 11.08
N ARG A 5 -1.75 23.30 10.31
CA ARG A 5 -1.63 23.33 8.84
C ARG A 5 -2.75 24.14 8.20
N MET A 6 -3.96 24.08 8.77
CA MET A 6 -5.08 24.88 8.28
C MET A 6 -4.83 26.37 8.51
N LYS A 7 -4.24 26.73 9.65
CA LYS A 7 -3.77 28.10 9.91
C LYS A 7 -2.68 28.52 8.92
N GLU A 8 -1.61 27.74 8.81
CA GLU A 8 -0.41 28.09 8.05
C GLU A 8 -0.67 28.20 6.55
N PHE A 9 -1.41 27.25 5.98
CA PHE A 9 -1.57 27.15 4.52
C PHE A 9 -2.89 27.70 4.00
N TYR A 10 -3.89 27.90 4.85
CA TYR A 10 -5.24 28.25 4.44
C TYR A 10 -5.85 29.40 5.26
N GLY A 11 -5.12 30.01 6.18
CA GLY A 11 -5.59 31.16 6.97
C GLY A 11 -6.67 30.83 8.01
N PHE A 12 -6.85 29.55 8.37
CA PHE A 12 -7.80 29.13 9.39
C PHE A 12 -7.20 29.26 10.79
N ASP A 13 -7.34 30.42 11.41
CA ASP A 13 -6.89 30.68 12.79
C ASP A 13 -8.04 30.50 13.78
N MET A 14 -8.23 29.27 14.26
CA MET A 14 -9.25 28.93 15.27
C MET A 14 -8.70 27.90 16.26
N THR A 15 -9.23 27.93 17.48
CA THR A 15 -8.96 26.93 18.51
C THR A 15 -9.61 25.58 18.19
N TRP A 16 -9.17 24.53 18.90
CA TRP A 16 -9.78 23.20 18.75
C TRP A 16 -11.26 23.19 19.15
N ASP A 17 -11.61 23.89 20.23
CA ASP A 17 -12.99 23.96 20.72
C ASP A 17 -13.89 24.71 19.73
N GLU A 18 -13.40 25.82 19.15
CA GLU A 18 -14.11 26.54 18.08
C GLU A 18 -14.30 25.66 16.84
N PHE A 19 -13.24 24.95 16.41
CA PHE A 19 -13.34 24.04 15.28
C PHE A 19 -14.37 22.92 15.50
N GLN A 20 -14.44 22.35 16.71
CA GLN A 20 -15.41 21.32 17.05
C GLN A 20 -16.84 21.85 17.23
N SER A 21 -16.99 23.12 17.62
CA SER A 21 -18.30 23.74 17.85
C SER A 21 -19.09 23.99 16.56
N GLU A 22 -18.42 24.05 15.41
CA GLU A 22 -19.05 24.29 14.12
C GLU A 22 -19.18 23.00 13.29
N ILE A 23 -20.38 22.73 12.77
CA ILE A 23 -20.62 21.61 11.84
C ILE A 23 -19.97 21.96 10.49
N ARG A 24 -18.71 21.60 10.31
CA ARG A 24 -18.00 21.74 9.04
C ARG A 24 -18.18 20.48 8.19
N ARG A 25 -18.71 20.64 6.98
CA ARG A 25 -18.91 19.55 6.00
C ARG A 25 -17.81 19.55 4.96
N SER A 26 -17.29 18.37 4.64
CA SER A 26 -16.54 18.15 3.41
C SER A 26 -17.52 18.21 2.23
N THR A 27 -17.28 19.14 1.30
CA THR A 27 -18.10 19.33 0.11
C THR A 27 -17.68 18.35 -1.00
N GLU A 28 -18.48 17.27 -1.12
CA GLU A 28 -18.96 16.58 -2.36
C GLU A 28 -18.85 15.03 -2.36
N PRO A 29 -19.82 14.28 -2.95
CA PRO A 29 -21.26 14.52 -3.08
C PRO A 29 -22.04 13.51 -2.23
N GLY A 30 -22.62 13.99 -1.12
CA GLY A 30 -23.45 13.20 -0.23
C GLY A 30 -24.61 14.03 0.31
N GLY A 31 -25.64 14.22 -0.51
CA GLY A 31 -26.90 14.87 -0.16
C GLY A 31 -26.89 16.38 -0.44
N GLN A 32 -27.62 16.79 -1.48
CA GLN A 32 -28.01 18.20 -1.62
C GLN A 32 -28.75 18.62 -0.35
N GLN A 33 -28.30 19.74 0.23
CA GLN A 33 -28.87 20.47 1.39
C GLN A 33 -28.63 19.92 2.80
N GLY A 34 -28.05 18.73 2.95
CA GLY A 34 -27.61 18.11 4.22
C GLY A 34 -28.29 18.60 5.50
N GLU A 35 -29.20 17.81 6.05
CA GLU A 35 -29.36 17.74 7.50
C GLU A 35 -28.66 16.48 7.95
N LEU A 36 -28.05 16.50 9.16
CA LEU A 36 -27.51 15.28 9.73
C LEU A 36 -28.68 14.37 10.05
N VAL A 37 -28.88 13.34 9.23
CA VAL A 37 -29.89 12.33 9.52
C VAL A 37 -29.22 11.17 10.25
N GLU A 38 -29.43 11.11 11.55
CA GLU A 38 -29.03 9.97 12.37
C GLU A 38 -29.98 8.78 12.16
N LYS A 39 -29.48 7.58 12.45
CA LYS A 39 -30.23 6.31 12.38
C LYS A 39 -30.97 6.09 11.06
N LYS A 40 -30.29 6.37 9.94
CA LYS A 40 -30.83 6.17 8.59
C LYS A 40 -31.41 4.77 8.35
N TYR A 41 -30.86 3.75 9.03
CA TYR A 41 -31.35 2.38 8.97
C TYR A 41 -32.77 2.22 9.57
N GLU A 42 -33.14 2.92 10.64
CA GLU A 42 -34.51 2.86 11.20
C GLU A 42 -35.52 3.57 10.30
N LYS A 43 -35.06 4.61 9.61
CA LYS A 43 -35.88 5.50 8.75
C LYS A 43 -36.05 4.98 7.31
N GLY A 44 -35.51 3.80 7.01
CA GLY A 44 -35.55 3.20 5.68
C GLY A 44 -34.78 3.96 4.60
N MET A 45 -33.84 4.82 5.00
CA MET A 45 -33.09 5.68 4.07
C MET A 45 -31.82 5.02 3.52
N LEU A 46 -31.53 3.79 3.95
CA LEU A 46 -30.38 3.02 3.46
C LEU A 46 -30.78 1.92 2.47
N ARG A 47 -32.08 1.70 2.24
CA ARG A 47 -32.58 0.66 1.35
C ARG A 47 -33.33 1.29 0.17
N PRO A 48 -33.15 0.80 -1.07
CA PRO A 48 -33.88 1.32 -2.24
C PRO A 48 -35.40 1.18 -2.13
N ASP A 49 -35.89 0.20 -1.37
CA ASP A 49 -37.32 -0.06 -1.15
C ASP A 49 -37.95 0.79 -0.04
N GLY A 50 -37.16 1.65 0.63
CA GLY A 50 -37.63 2.50 1.72
C GLY A 50 -37.93 1.76 3.03
N SER A 51 -37.66 0.46 3.13
CA SER A 51 -37.87 -0.31 4.36
C SER A 51 -36.72 -0.10 5.37
N PRO A 52 -36.97 -0.22 6.68
CA PRO A 52 -35.90 -0.17 7.68
C PRO A 52 -34.84 -1.26 7.47
N GLY A 53 -33.57 -0.93 7.72
CA GLY A 53 -32.43 -1.84 7.61
C GLY A 53 -31.28 -1.26 6.80
N VAL A 54 -30.41 -2.15 6.31
CA VAL A 54 -29.30 -1.83 5.39
C VAL A 54 -29.52 -2.48 4.02
N ALA A 55 -28.81 -2.03 2.99
CA ALA A 55 -28.93 -2.52 1.61
C ALA A 55 -28.29 -3.91 1.40
N THR A 56 -28.73 -4.90 2.18
CA THR A 56 -28.38 -6.32 2.05
C THR A 56 -29.64 -7.13 1.73
N PRO A 57 -29.51 -8.36 1.18
CA PRO A 57 -30.66 -9.24 0.95
C PRO A 57 -31.55 -9.42 2.19
N SER A 58 -30.96 -9.62 3.36
CA SER A 58 -31.69 -9.80 4.64
C SER A 58 -32.21 -8.50 5.28
N GLY A 59 -31.74 -7.34 4.81
CA GLY A 59 -31.98 -6.05 5.46
C GLY A 59 -31.22 -5.82 6.77
N ARG A 60 -30.33 -6.74 7.14
CA ARG A 60 -29.52 -6.69 8.35
C ARG A 60 -28.03 -6.72 8.01
N ILE A 61 -27.19 -6.47 9.01
CA ILE A 61 -25.76 -6.75 8.88
C ILE A 61 -25.59 -8.27 8.76
N GLU A 62 -24.93 -8.71 7.70
CA GLU A 62 -24.76 -10.13 7.38
C GLU A 62 -23.43 -10.62 7.97
N PHE A 63 -23.50 -11.42 9.04
CA PHE A 63 -22.34 -12.20 9.49
C PHE A 63 -22.09 -13.39 8.56
N TRP A 64 -23.17 -14.01 8.09
CA TRP A 64 -23.18 -15.00 7.03
C TRP A 64 -23.65 -14.33 5.74
N CYS A 65 -22.80 -14.22 4.73
CA CYS A 65 -23.13 -13.54 3.48
C CYS A 65 -23.82 -14.50 2.49
N GLU A 66 -25.14 -14.37 2.35
CA GLU A 66 -25.95 -15.18 1.42
C GLU A 66 -25.47 -15.08 -0.03
N SER A 67 -25.01 -13.89 -0.45
CA SER A 67 -24.48 -13.69 -1.80
C SER A 67 -23.20 -14.49 -2.04
N LEU A 68 -22.26 -14.53 -1.08
CA LEU A 68 -21.04 -15.32 -1.21
C LEU A 68 -21.36 -16.82 -1.32
N ALA A 69 -22.24 -17.33 -0.44
CA ALA A 69 -22.70 -18.72 -0.50
C ALA A 69 -23.36 -19.07 -1.85
N ALA A 70 -24.18 -18.17 -2.39
CA ALA A 70 -24.84 -18.37 -3.69
C ALA A 70 -23.85 -18.45 -4.87
N PHE A 71 -22.69 -17.79 -4.78
CA PHE A 71 -21.61 -17.90 -5.75
C PHE A 71 -20.59 -19.02 -5.44
N GLY A 72 -20.81 -19.80 -4.38
CA GLY A 72 -19.95 -20.92 -3.98
C GLY A 72 -18.72 -20.53 -3.16
N TYR A 73 -18.64 -19.30 -2.66
CA TYR A 73 -17.59 -18.87 -1.73
C TYR A 73 -17.97 -19.17 -0.27
N ASP A 74 -16.97 -19.22 0.62
CA ASP A 74 -17.23 -19.27 2.06
C ASP A 74 -17.95 -17.98 2.49
N PRO A 75 -19.15 -18.08 3.08
CA PRO A 75 -19.92 -16.92 3.52
C PRO A 75 -19.46 -16.34 4.85
N LEU A 76 -18.47 -16.96 5.51
CA LEU A 76 -17.84 -16.50 6.74
C LEU A 76 -16.39 -16.09 6.50
N PRO A 77 -15.85 -15.14 7.29
CA PRO A 77 -14.43 -14.84 7.25
C PRO A 77 -13.63 -16.00 7.85
N ASP A 78 -12.58 -16.41 7.15
CA ASP A 78 -11.57 -17.34 7.64
C ASP A 78 -10.16 -16.82 7.30
N PHE A 79 -9.14 -17.53 7.75
CA PHE A 79 -7.74 -17.29 7.41
C PHE A 79 -7.19 -18.46 6.62
N GLU A 80 -6.73 -18.17 5.40
CA GLU A 80 -5.87 -19.06 4.63
C GLU A 80 -4.47 -18.46 4.55
N GLU A 81 -3.46 -19.34 4.61
CA GLU A 81 -2.07 -18.91 4.43
C GLU A 81 -1.90 -18.33 3.01
N PRO A 82 -1.15 -17.22 2.84
CA PRO A 82 -0.90 -16.67 1.51
C PRO A 82 -0.32 -17.71 0.56
N ALA A 83 -0.66 -17.59 -0.72
CA ALA A 83 -0.23 -18.57 -1.72
C ALA A 83 1.29 -18.73 -1.87
N GLU A 84 2.05 -17.70 -1.52
CA GLU A 84 3.49 -17.77 -1.32
C GLU A 84 3.78 -17.35 0.11
N SER A 85 4.40 -18.23 0.88
CA SER A 85 4.86 -17.95 2.24
C SER A 85 5.85 -19.02 2.69
N PRO A 86 6.58 -18.82 3.79
CA PRO A 86 7.40 -19.86 4.39
C PRO A 86 6.60 -21.09 4.89
N ILE A 87 5.27 -20.98 5.02
CA ILE A 87 4.40 -22.06 5.52
C ILE A 87 3.77 -22.83 4.36
N SER A 88 3.17 -22.13 3.40
CA SER A 88 2.48 -22.71 2.25
C SER A 88 3.43 -23.19 1.14
N THR A 89 4.61 -22.57 1.03
CA THR A 89 5.62 -22.89 0.01
C THR A 89 7.03 -22.93 0.63
N PRO A 90 7.32 -23.87 1.55
CA PRO A 90 8.59 -23.91 2.26
C PRO A 90 9.80 -24.09 1.32
N GLU A 91 9.67 -24.88 0.25
CA GLU A 91 10.75 -25.08 -0.73
C GLU A 91 11.06 -23.79 -1.50
N LEU A 92 10.04 -22.99 -1.83
CA LEU A 92 10.24 -21.69 -2.46
C LEU A 92 10.90 -20.71 -1.48
N ALA A 93 10.57 -20.79 -0.19
CA ALA A 93 11.15 -19.96 0.85
C ALA A 93 12.62 -20.30 1.16
N GLU A 94 13.10 -21.49 0.82
CA GLU A 94 14.54 -21.79 0.87
C GLU A 94 15.33 -20.96 -0.15
N GLU A 95 14.78 -20.76 -1.35
CA GLU A 95 15.40 -19.93 -2.39
C GLU A 95 15.11 -18.43 -2.19
N TYR A 96 13.90 -18.08 -1.79
CA TYR A 96 13.41 -16.72 -1.61
C TYR A 96 12.95 -16.48 -0.15
N PRO A 97 13.90 -16.30 0.79
CA PRO A 97 13.62 -16.36 2.23
C PRO A 97 12.96 -15.11 2.82
N LEU A 98 12.79 -14.04 2.06
CA LEU A 98 12.23 -12.77 2.54
C LEU A 98 10.84 -12.53 1.96
N ILE A 99 9.95 -11.95 2.76
CA ILE A 99 8.63 -11.51 2.29
C ILE A 99 8.72 -10.06 1.81
N VAL A 100 8.23 -9.77 0.61
CA VAL A 100 8.15 -8.40 0.10
C VAL A 100 6.80 -7.75 0.40
N VAL A 101 6.84 -6.57 1.01
CA VAL A 101 5.68 -5.69 1.14
C VAL A 101 5.86 -4.51 0.20
N THR A 102 5.09 -4.49 -0.90
CA THR A 102 5.10 -3.36 -1.83
C THR A 102 4.09 -2.29 -1.45
N GLY A 103 4.34 -1.07 -1.90
CA GLY A 103 3.38 0.03 -1.80
C GLY A 103 3.53 0.90 -0.56
N ILE A 104 4.71 0.87 0.09
CA ILE A 104 5.04 1.84 1.15
C ILE A 104 4.91 3.25 0.59
N ARG A 105 4.19 4.10 1.32
CA ARG A 105 3.84 5.45 0.88
C ARG A 105 4.89 6.44 1.35
N ILE A 106 5.38 7.22 0.41
CA ILE A 106 6.24 8.36 0.69
C ILE A 106 5.41 9.60 0.49
N TYR A 107 5.24 10.41 1.55
CA TYR A 107 4.35 11.57 1.53
C TYR A 107 4.62 12.59 0.42
N SER A 108 5.87 12.68 -0.03
CA SER A 108 6.25 13.60 -1.12
C SER A 108 5.78 13.14 -2.50
N PHE A 109 5.46 11.85 -2.67
CA PHE A 109 5.05 11.28 -3.95
C PHE A 109 3.59 10.80 -3.91
N PHE A 110 2.88 10.95 -5.03
CA PHE A 110 1.58 10.34 -5.20
C PHE A 110 1.68 9.18 -6.19
N HIS A 111 1.74 7.96 -5.66
CA HIS A 111 2.01 6.78 -6.47
C HIS A 111 3.31 6.96 -7.29
N SER A 112 3.29 6.77 -8.61
CA SER A 112 4.42 7.01 -9.52
C SER A 112 4.46 8.44 -10.06
N ALA A 113 3.62 9.35 -9.57
CA ALA A 113 3.65 10.74 -9.99
C ALA A 113 4.81 11.49 -9.31
N TRP A 114 5.33 12.50 -10.02
CA TRP A 114 6.36 13.44 -9.55
C TRP A 114 7.75 12.82 -9.34
N THR A 115 8.02 11.66 -9.93
CA THR A 115 9.37 11.07 -10.03
C THR A 115 10.35 11.89 -10.85
N ASN A 116 9.87 12.84 -11.65
CA ASN A 116 10.69 13.82 -12.37
C ASN A 116 10.79 15.18 -11.65
N THR A 117 10.03 15.42 -10.58
CA THR A 117 9.90 16.75 -10.00
C THR A 117 11.02 17.02 -8.99
N PRO A 118 11.77 18.14 -9.11
CA PRO A 118 12.96 18.39 -8.30
C PRO A 118 12.70 18.43 -6.80
N ALA A 119 11.60 19.03 -6.34
CA ALA A 119 11.30 19.13 -4.91
C ALA A 119 11.16 17.75 -4.25
N GLN A 120 10.51 16.82 -4.94
CA GLN A 120 10.32 15.44 -4.50
C GLN A 120 11.62 14.64 -4.60
N ARG A 121 12.34 14.78 -5.72
CA ARG A 121 13.59 14.04 -5.97
C ARG A 121 14.76 14.50 -5.10
N LYS A 122 14.78 15.75 -4.64
CA LYS A 122 15.73 16.21 -3.61
C LYS A 122 15.57 15.47 -2.28
N MET A 123 14.33 15.15 -1.89
CA MET A 123 14.08 14.38 -0.65
C MET A 123 14.47 12.91 -0.80
N TYR A 124 14.22 12.32 -1.97
CA TYR A 124 14.56 10.92 -2.25
C TYR A 124 15.24 10.77 -3.63
N PRO A 125 16.57 10.96 -3.69
CA PRO A 125 17.34 11.00 -4.94
C PRO A 125 17.59 9.63 -5.57
N ASP A 126 17.41 8.55 -4.83
CA ASP A 126 17.55 7.18 -5.33
C ASP A 126 16.36 6.32 -4.90
N PRO A 127 16.00 5.29 -5.68
CA PRO A 127 15.12 4.24 -5.20
C PRO A 127 15.76 3.54 -4.01
N PHE A 128 14.95 3.20 -3.02
CA PHE A 128 15.42 2.49 -1.84
C PHE A 128 14.45 1.37 -1.46
N VAL A 129 14.95 0.41 -0.71
CA VAL A 129 14.16 -0.66 -0.10
C VAL A 129 14.56 -0.79 1.36
N MET A 130 13.53 -0.85 2.22
CA MET A 130 13.69 -1.03 3.65
C MET A 130 14.10 -2.46 3.94
N ILE A 131 15.16 -2.65 4.70
CA ILE A 131 15.65 -3.97 5.13
C ILE A 131 16.04 -3.92 6.61
N HIS A 132 15.70 -4.97 7.36
CA HIS A 132 16.03 -5.05 8.77
C HIS A 132 17.56 -5.21 8.96
N PRO A 133 18.18 -4.63 10.01
CA PRO A 133 19.63 -4.72 10.22
C PRO A 133 20.16 -6.15 10.32
N ASN A 134 19.38 -7.10 10.83
CA ASN A 134 19.80 -8.50 10.92
C ASN A 134 19.86 -9.16 9.55
N ASP A 135 18.86 -8.93 8.70
CA ASP A 135 18.84 -9.43 7.33
C ASP A 135 19.94 -8.76 6.50
N ALA A 136 20.11 -7.45 6.62
CA ALA A 136 21.18 -6.73 5.93
C ALA A 136 22.56 -7.33 6.24
N ARG A 137 22.86 -7.60 7.53
CA ARG A 137 24.11 -8.29 7.92
C ARG A 137 24.19 -9.72 7.40
N LYS A 138 23.09 -10.47 7.44
CA LYS A 138 23.01 -11.85 6.95
C LYS A 138 23.33 -11.95 5.46
N TYR A 139 22.87 -10.98 4.67
CA TYR A 139 23.05 -10.94 3.21
C TYR A 139 24.24 -10.06 2.76
N GLY A 140 25.04 -9.53 3.69
CA GLY A 140 26.24 -8.73 3.36
C GLY A 140 25.94 -7.38 2.73
N ILE A 141 24.81 -6.75 3.09
CA ILE A 141 24.33 -5.48 2.54
C ILE A 141 24.57 -4.36 3.56
N SER A 142 25.22 -3.28 3.12
CA SER A 142 25.40 -2.07 3.95
C SER A 142 24.34 -1.02 3.63
N ASP A 143 24.06 -0.15 4.61
CA ASP A 143 23.14 0.97 4.42
C ASP A 143 23.63 1.92 3.31
N GLY A 144 22.71 2.36 2.45
CA GLY A 144 23.01 3.25 1.34
C GLY A 144 23.80 2.62 0.19
N GLU A 145 24.10 1.32 0.22
CA GLU A 145 24.69 0.60 -0.92
C GLU A 145 23.62 0.10 -1.88
N TRP A 146 24.02 -0.19 -3.10
CA TRP A 146 23.12 -0.82 -4.07
C TRP A 146 22.93 -2.29 -3.75
N MET A 147 21.69 -2.75 -3.90
CA MET A 147 21.31 -4.15 -3.83
C MET A 147 20.27 -4.47 -4.92
N THR A 148 20.24 -5.73 -5.30
CA THR A 148 19.20 -6.29 -6.16
C THR A 148 18.20 -7.05 -5.30
N VAL A 149 16.92 -6.86 -5.61
CA VAL A 149 15.80 -7.62 -5.05
C VAL A 149 15.24 -8.49 -6.17
N GLU A 150 15.16 -9.79 -5.94
CA GLU A 150 14.74 -10.76 -6.95
C GLU A 150 13.60 -11.62 -6.40
N SER A 151 12.57 -11.81 -7.23
CA SER A 151 11.49 -12.78 -7.05
C SER A 151 11.56 -13.82 -8.17
N ARG A 152 10.71 -14.85 -8.11
CA ARG A 152 10.59 -15.83 -9.21
C ARG A 152 10.13 -15.26 -10.55
N VAL A 153 9.55 -14.05 -10.59
CA VAL A 153 8.98 -13.45 -11.81
C VAL A 153 9.78 -12.25 -12.35
N GLY A 154 10.77 -11.77 -11.60
CA GLY A 154 11.51 -10.57 -11.99
C GLY A 154 12.38 -10.03 -10.87
N HIS A 155 13.14 -8.98 -11.20
CA HIS A 155 14.09 -8.35 -10.29
C HIS A 155 14.11 -6.83 -10.46
N MET A 156 14.57 -6.13 -9.42
CA MET A 156 14.76 -4.68 -9.42
C MET A 156 16.01 -4.29 -8.63
N ILE A 157 16.55 -3.10 -8.88
CA ILE A 157 17.65 -2.48 -8.13
C ILE A 157 17.13 -1.40 -7.20
N SER A 158 17.79 -1.27 -6.04
CA SER A 158 17.53 -0.20 -5.10
C SER A 158 18.74 0.05 -4.19
N LYS A 159 18.76 1.20 -3.54
CA LYS A 159 19.61 1.42 -2.37
C LYS A 159 19.03 0.69 -1.16
N ALA A 160 19.88 0.06 -0.36
CA ALA A 160 19.46 -0.45 0.93
C ALA A 160 19.17 0.72 1.88
N TYR A 161 18.01 0.70 2.51
CA TYR A 161 17.70 1.54 3.66
C TYR A 161 17.58 0.61 4.88
N VAL A 162 18.66 0.52 5.65
CA VAL A 162 18.78 -0.40 6.79
C VAL A 162 18.07 0.22 7.99
N THR A 163 16.94 -0.35 8.38
CA THR A 163 16.06 0.24 9.39
C THR A 163 15.30 -0.80 10.20
N ARG A 164 14.99 -0.48 11.46
CA ARG A 164 14.15 -1.31 12.34
C ARG A 164 12.65 -1.07 12.14
N GLU A 165 12.27 -0.21 11.19
CA GLU A 165 10.87 0.05 10.83
C GLU A 165 10.24 -1.09 10.02
N ILE A 166 11.03 -2.05 9.53
CA ILE A 166 10.58 -3.27 8.87
C ILE A 166 10.95 -4.49 9.73
N LYS A 167 10.06 -5.49 9.73
CA LYS A 167 10.27 -6.75 10.46
C LYS A 167 11.42 -7.55 9.84
N GLU A 168 12.21 -8.22 10.67
CA GLU A 168 13.16 -9.25 10.21
C GLU A 168 12.44 -10.34 9.39
N GLY A 169 13.06 -10.78 8.31
CA GLY A 169 12.47 -11.70 7.33
C GLY A 169 11.56 -11.00 6.31
N ALA A 170 11.46 -9.66 6.32
CA ALA A 170 10.67 -8.91 5.38
C ALA A 170 11.41 -7.67 4.85
N ILE A 171 11.04 -7.25 3.64
CA ILE A 171 11.51 -6.00 3.03
C ILE A 171 10.35 -5.10 2.62
N GLY A 172 10.60 -3.79 2.64
CA GLY A 172 9.62 -2.78 2.31
C GLY A 172 9.98 -2.03 1.04
N VAL A 173 9.16 -2.14 -0.01
CA VAL A 173 9.38 -1.46 -1.29
C VAL A 173 8.45 -0.25 -1.42
N PRO A 174 8.99 0.98 -1.48
CA PRO A 174 8.22 2.19 -1.71
C PRO A 174 7.60 2.23 -3.11
N ARG A 175 6.44 2.87 -3.19
CA ARG A 175 5.65 2.89 -4.43
C ARG A 175 6.22 3.71 -5.61
N PRO A 176 6.98 4.81 -5.46
CA PRO A 176 7.26 5.72 -6.58
C PRO A 176 7.90 5.10 -7.81
N GLY A 177 8.71 4.05 -7.66
CA GLY A 177 9.28 3.31 -8.77
C GLY A 177 10.40 4.05 -9.54
N TRP A 178 10.70 5.31 -9.18
CA TRP A 178 11.77 6.16 -9.75
C TRP A 178 11.90 6.10 -11.28
N ARG A 179 10.75 6.05 -11.96
CA ARG A 179 10.69 5.84 -13.41
C ARG A 179 11.42 6.90 -14.21
N ASP A 180 11.12 8.15 -13.90
CA ASP A 180 11.52 9.29 -14.71
C ASP A 180 12.84 9.90 -14.22
N GLU A 181 13.62 10.41 -15.17
CA GLU A 181 14.77 11.24 -14.85
C GLU A 181 14.33 12.59 -14.27
N CYS A 182 15.17 13.17 -13.41
CA CYS A 182 15.03 14.55 -12.95
C CYS A 182 16.17 15.39 -13.53
N LYS A 183 15.93 15.95 -14.72
CA LYS A 183 16.95 16.69 -15.49
C LYS A 183 17.60 17.83 -14.71
N GLU A 184 16.81 18.60 -13.96
CA GLU A 184 17.32 19.75 -13.19
C GLU A 184 18.35 19.35 -12.14
N LEU A 185 18.25 18.13 -11.59
CA LEU A 185 19.18 17.62 -10.58
C LEU A 185 20.23 16.66 -11.15
N GLY A 186 20.21 16.41 -12.46
CA GLY A 186 21.05 15.40 -13.10
C GLY A 186 20.82 13.99 -12.56
N LEU A 187 19.63 13.69 -12.01
CA LEU A 187 19.33 12.38 -11.45
C LEU A 187 18.71 11.46 -12.52
N PRO A 188 19.15 10.19 -12.61
CA PRO A 188 18.65 9.27 -13.61
C PRO A 188 17.20 8.86 -13.32
N GLY A 189 16.54 8.40 -14.37
CA GLY A 189 15.32 7.59 -14.29
C GLY A 189 15.66 6.12 -14.49
N TYR A 190 14.90 5.25 -13.86
CA TYR A 190 15.15 3.80 -13.85
C TYR A 190 14.15 3.02 -14.72
N GLY A 191 13.39 3.71 -15.57
CA GLY A 191 12.43 3.06 -16.45
C GLY A 191 11.22 2.52 -15.69
N TRP A 192 10.37 1.76 -16.38
CA TRP A 192 9.15 1.24 -15.76
C TRP A 192 9.39 0.02 -14.87
N ASP A 193 10.56 -0.61 -15.00
CA ASP A 193 10.91 -1.95 -14.51
C ASP A 193 12.04 -1.95 -13.48
N LYS A 194 13.16 -1.26 -13.73
CA LYS A 194 14.39 -1.48 -12.95
C LYS A 194 14.29 -1.09 -11.48
N ALA A 195 13.42 -0.15 -11.11
CA ALA A 195 13.26 0.31 -9.73
C ALA A 195 11.82 0.20 -9.20
N ASN A 196 11.01 -0.67 -9.80
CA ASN A 196 9.58 -0.76 -9.54
C ASN A 196 9.20 -2.10 -8.88
N GLY A 197 8.72 -2.05 -7.63
CA GLY A 197 8.32 -3.25 -6.90
C GLY A 197 7.23 -4.11 -7.56
N ASN A 198 6.46 -3.58 -8.52
CA ASN A 198 5.47 -4.37 -9.23
C ASN A 198 6.10 -5.51 -10.06
N VAL A 199 7.36 -5.38 -10.49
CA VAL A 199 8.04 -6.46 -11.25
C VAL A 199 8.36 -7.68 -10.39
N LEU A 200 8.22 -7.55 -9.06
CA LEU A 200 8.42 -8.64 -8.11
C LEU A 200 7.14 -9.45 -7.85
N ILE A 201 5.98 -8.95 -8.27
CA ILE A 201 4.68 -9.51 -7.87
C ILE A 201 4.13 -10.39 -9.00
N PRO A 202 3.96 -11.70 -8.77
CA PRO A 202 3.34 -12.57 -9.75
C PRO A 202 1.86 -12.21 -9.91
N SER A 203 1.34 -12.36 -11.12
CA SER A 203 -0.09 -12.20 -11.39
C SER A 203 -0.93 -13.37 -10.89
N THR A 204 -0.30 -14.51 -10.61
CA THR A 204 -0.97 -15.73 -10.16
C THR A 204 -0.16 -16.47 -9.08
N PRO A 205 -0.86 -17.16 -8.15
CA PRO A 205 -2.31 -17.16 -8.00
C PRO A 205 -2.82 -15.82 -7.48
N ALA A 206 -4.01 -15.42 -7.95
CA ALA A 206 -4.75 -14.28 -7.44
C ALA A 206 -5.82 -14.78 -6.49
N GLU A 207 -6.27 -13.92 -5.57
CA GLU A 207 -7.35 -14.26 -4.65
C GLU A 207 -8.62 -14.63 -5.47
N PRO A 208 -9.23 -15.80 -5.21
CA PRO A 208 -10.28 -16.35 -6.07
C PRO A 208 -11.57 -15.53 -6.10
N GLY A 209 -11.93 -14.81 -5.03
CA GLY A 209 -13.15 -14.01 -4.95
C GLY A 209 -13.11 -12.70 -5.74
N TYR A 210 -12.01 -11.97 -5.65
CA TYR A 210 -11.86 -10.61 -6.18
C TYR A 210 -10.79 -10.48 -7.28
N GLY A 211 -9.97 -11.50 -7.50
CA GLY A 211 -8.90 -11.50 -8.49
C GLY A 211 -7.71 -10.59 -8.12
N ALA A 212 -7.52 -10.31 -6.84
CA ALA A 212 -6.44 -9.44 -6.36
C ALA A 212 -5.09 -10.18 -6.33
N THR A 213 -4.01 -9.51 -6.72
CA THR A 213 -2.65 -10.07 -6.69
C THR A 213 -2.01 -9.95 -5.30
N PRO A 214 -1.06 -10.84 -4.94
CA PRO A 214 -0.45 -10.90 -3.61
C PRO A 214 0.62 -9.82 -3.36
N MET A 215 0.25 -8.53 -3.44
CA MET A 215 1.18 -7.39 -3.35
C MET A 215 1.96 -7.25 -2.03
N ARG A 216 1.61 -8.04 -1.00
CA ARG A 216 2.15 -7.93 0.37
C ARG A 216 2.67 -9.26 0.94
N SER A 217 2.75 -10.31 0.14
CA SER A 217 3.10 -11.65 0.63
C SER A 217 4.02 -12.44 -0.30
N SER A 218 4.39 -11.91 -1.47
CA SER A 218 5.34 -12.60 -2.36
C SER A 218 6.70 -12.80 -1.72
N LEU A 219 7.41 -13.83 -2.17
CA LEU A 219 8.73 -14.18 -1.68
C LEU A 219 9.85 -13.62 -2.58
N VAL A 220 10.92 -13.14 -1.94
CA VAL A 220 12.09 -12.55 -2.59
C VAL A 220 13.40 -12.97 -1.92
N LYS A 221 14.50 -12.79 -2.64
CA LYS A 221 15.86 -12.80 -2.12
C LYS A 221 16.54 -11.47 -2.44
N VAL A 222 17.58 -11.15 -1.68
CA VAL A 222 18.36 -9.92 -1.84
C VAL A 222 19.84 -10.25 -1.88
N TYR A 223 20.60 -9.46 -2.63
CA TYR A 223 22.06 -9.58 -2.69
C TYR A 223 22.73 -8.22 -3.03
N PRO A 224 23.98 -8.00 -2.63
CA PRO A 224 24.69 -6.76 -2.88
C PRO A 224 24.94 -6.48 -4.37
N GLY A 225 25.01 -5.20 -4.73
CA GLY A 225 25.28 -4.72 -6.08
C GLY A 225 24.02 -4.47 -6.90
N ARG A 226 24.20 -3.88 -8.10
CA ARG A 226 23.12 -3.70 -9.09
C ARG A 226 22.99 -4.86 -10.07
N GLY A 227 23.90 -5.83 -10.04
CA GLY A 227 24.08 -6.79 -11.13
C GLY A 227 24.49 -6.10 -12.43
N ASP A 228 23.79 -6.43 -13.52
CA ASP A 228 23.96 -5.93 -14.90
C ASP A 228 23.01 -4.77 -15.28
N LEU A 229 22.25 -4.22 -14.31
CA LEU A 229 21.24 -3.16 -14.52
C LEU A 229 21.73 -1.71 -14.47
#